data_AF-A0A3C0UIU8-F1
#
_entry.id   AF-A0A3C0UIU8-F1
#
_cell.length_a   1.000
_cell.length_b   1.000
_cell.length_c   1.000
_cell.angle_alpha   90.00
_cell.angle_beta   90.00
_cell.angle_gamma   90.00
#
_symmetry.space_group_name_H-M   'P 1'
#
loop_
_entity.id
_entity.type
_entity.pdbx_description
1 polymer ?
#
loop_
_entity_poly.entity_id
_entity_poly.type
_entity_poly.pdbx_seq_one_letter_code
_entity_poly.pdbx_strand_id
1 'polypeptide(L)'
;MANESLKAKVAAYTEKVEKSLAKNPERKNLAHNRLYTPLDIEGFDYESELGIPGEYPFTRGVQPTMYRGRFWTMRMYAGFSTAEESNKRYRYLIESGATGLSCAFDLPTQIGYDS
;
A
#
# COMPACT_ATOMS: atom_id res chain seq x y z
N MET A 1 11.22 30.85 10.06
CA MET A 1 10.26 30.23 11.01
C MET A 1 9.18 29.51 10.23
N ALA A 2 9.50 28.36 9.66
CA ALA A 2 8.50 27.54 8.97
C ALA A 2 7.57 26.93 10.03
N ASN A 3 6.27 26.89 9.76
CA ASN A 3 5.23 26.19 10.55
C ASN A 3 4.77 26.78 11.89
N GLU A 4 5.18 27.98 12.32
CA GLU A 4 4.69 28.57 13.58
C GLU A 4 3.16 28.77 13.62
N SER A 5 2.57 29.25 12.51
CA SER A 5 1.11 29.34 12.38
C SER A 5 0.42 27.97 12.47
N LEU A 6 1.08 26.91 11.99
CA LEU A 6 0.55 25.55 12.03
C LEU A 6 0.56 25.01 13.47
N LYS A 7 1.64 25.23 14.23
CA LYS A 7 1.73 24.85 15.66
C LYS A 7 0.57 25.45 16.45
N ALA A 8 0.30 26.74 16.28
CA ALA A 8 -0.81 27.42 16.95
C ALA A 8 -2.17 26.81 16.58
N LYS A 9 -2.38 26.47 15.30
CA LYS A 9 -3.63 25.82 14.84
C LYS A 9 -3.80 24.41 15.42
N VAL A 10 -2.72 23.63 15.50
CA VAL A 10 -2.73 22.27 16.07
C VAL A 10 -3.00 22.32 17.57
N ALA A 11 -2.43 23.28 18.29
CA ALA A 11 -2.72 23.49 19.71
C ALA A 11 -4.22 23.81 19.93
N ALA A 12 -4.76 24.78 19.18
CA ALA A 12 -6.17 25.14 19.26
C ALA A 12 -7.12 23.99 18.86
N TYR A 13 -6.69 23.12 17.93
CA TYR A 13 -7.42 21.90 17.58
C TYR A 13 -7.45 20.90 18.74
N THR A 14 -6.30 20.67 19.38
CA THR A 14 -6.16 19.73 20.50
C THR A 14 -7.07 20.12 21.67
N GLU A 15 -7.16 21.41 22.00
CA GLU A 15 -8.08 21.88 23.04
C GLU A 15 -9.57 21.61 22.74
N LYS A 16 -9.97 21.73 21.47
CA LYS A 16 -11.33 21.41 21.04
C LYS A 16 -11.61 19.92 21.11
N VAL A 17 -10.61 19.11 20.77
CA VAL A 17 -10.66 17.65 20.86
C VAL A 17 -10.92 17.20 22.29
N GLU A 18 -10.18 17.73 23.27
CA GLU A 18 -10.36 17.39 24.69
C GLU A 18 -11.78 17.68 25.17
N LYS A 19 -12.33 18.84 24.80
CA LYS A 19 -13.73 19.18 25.11
C LYS A 19 -14.74 18.20 24.49
N SER A 20 -14.44 17.70 23.29
CA SER A 20 -15.29 16.73 22.60
C SER A 20 -15.21 15.35 23.23
N LEU A 21 -13.99 14.89 23.57
CA LEU A 21 -13.73 13.61 24.21
C LEU A 21 -14.41 13.48 25.58
N ALA A 22 -14.47 14.58 26.33
CA ALA A 22 -15.18 14.62 27.61
C ALA A 22 -16.70 14.35 27.46
N LYS A 23 -17.29 14.77 26.33
CA LYS A 23 -18.73 14.56 26.05
C LYS A 23 -18.99 13.23 25.35
N ASN A 24 -18.14 12.88 24.38
CA ASN A 24 -18.28 11.71 23.53
C ASN A 24 -16.89 11.05 23.40
N PRO A 25 -16.56 10.08 24.26
CA PRO A 25 -15.26 9.44 24.22
C PRO A 25 -15.09 8.64 22.93
N GLU A 26 -13.87 8.67 22.38
CA GLU A 26 -13.51 7.86 21.24
C GLU A 26 -13.36 6.37 21.59
N ARG A 27 -13.29 5.55 20.55
CA ARG A 27 -12.97 4.12 20.69
C ARG A 27 -11.60 3.95 21.33
N LYS A 28 -11.50 2.98 22.25
CA LYS A 28 -10.24 2.62 22.90
C LYS A 28 -9.30 1.90 21.93
N ASN A 29 -8.01 1.90 22.25
CA ASN A 29 -6.94 1.16 21.55
C ASN A 29 -6.69 1.59 20.09
N LEU A 30 -6.74 2.89 19.81
CA LEU A 30 -6.28 3.44 18.54
C LEU A 30 -4.76 3.68 18.61
N ALA A 31 -4.00 2.98 17.75
CA ALA A 31 -2.54 3.03 17.76
C ALA A 31 -1.94 4.29 17.09
N HIS A 32 -2.76 5.10 16.41
CA HIS A 32 -2.30 6.20 15.56
C HIS A 32 -2.78 7.54 16.09
N ASN A 33 -2.00 8.59 15.81
CA ASN A 33 -2.38 9.96 16.16
C ASN A 33 -3.65 10.37 15.40
N ARG A 34 -4.47 11.23 16.02
CA ARG A 34 -5.71 11.73 15.42
C ARG A 34 -5.46 12.59 14.17
N LEU A 35 -4.35 13.33 14.19
CA LEU A 35 -3.97 14.26 13.15
C LEU A 35 -2.46 14.13 12.93
N TYR A 36 -2.06 14.00 11.66
CA TYR A 36 -0.68 14.10 11.22
C TYR A 36 -0.53 15.38 10.40
N THR A 37 0.59 16.06 10.57
CA THR A 37 0.92 17.37 10.04
C THR A 37 2.39 17.40 9.63
N PRO A 38 2.83 18.46 8.92
CA PRO A 38 4.27 18.68 8.70
C PRO A 38 5.13 18.74 9.97
N LEU A 39 4.54 18.95 11.16
CA LEU A 39 5.28 18.92 12.43
C LEU A 39 5.67 17.50 12.85
N ASP A 40 4.94 16.49 12.38
CA ASP A 40 5.15 15.08 12.74
C ASP A 40 6.31 14.44 11.96
N ILE A 41 6.88 15.17 11.00
CA ILE A 41 8.06 14.80 10.22
C ILE A 41 9.20 15.80 10.44
N GLU A 42 9.22 16.51 11.58
CA GLU A 42 10.36 17.36 11.95
C GLU A 42 11.63 16.50 12.04
N GLY A 43 12.65 16.86 11.27
CA GLY A 43 13.91 16.11 11.15
C GLY A 43 13.94 15.06 10.04
N PHE A 44 12.83 14.84 9.32
CA PHE A 44 12.81 14.01 8.11
C PHE A 44 13.56 14.71 6.99
N ASP A 45 14.60 14.07 6.45
CA ASP A 45 15.32 14.58 5.30
C ASP A 45 14.56 14.24 4.01
N TYR A 46 13.81 15.22 3.52
CA TYR A 46 12.99 15.07 2.33
C TYR A 46 13.80 14.67 1.09
N GLU A 47 15.04 15.14 0.96
CA GLU A 47 15.85 14.85 -0.22
C GLU A 47 16.43 13.44 -0.16
N SER A 48 17.03 13.04 0.98
CA SER A 48 17.68 11.74 1.07
C SER A 48 16.76 10.58 1.44
N GLU A 49 15.69 10.81 2.22
CA GLU A 49 14.79 9.74 2.68
C GLU A 49 13.60 9.54 1.73
N LEU A 50 13.05 10.62 1.15
CA LEU A 50 11.96 10.51 0.18
C LEU A 50 12.47 10.44 -1.26
N GLY A 51 13.40 11.34 -1.64
CA GLY A 51 14.08 11.33 -2.93
C GLY A 51 13.17 11.48 -4.16
N ILE A 52 13.70 11.03 -5.29
CA ILE A 52 13.07 11.09 -6.62
C ILE A 52 12.77 9.64 -7.08
N PRO A 53 11.62 9.36 -7.72
CA PRO A 53 11.32 8.02 -8.21
C PRO A 53 12.36 7.56 -9.24
N GLY A 54 12.77 6.29 -9.15
CA GLY A 54 13.83 5.72 -9.99
C GLY A 54 15.25 5.90 -9.46
N GLU A 55 15.43 6.57 -8.32
CA GLU A 55 16.71 6.77 -7.65
C GLU A 55 16.67 6.21 -6.22
N TYR A 56 17.81 5.79 -5.67
CA TYR A 56 17.91 5.38 -4.26
C TYR A 56 17.44 6.54 -3.35
N PRO A 57 16.67 6.29 -2.27
CA PRO A 57 16.29 4.99 -1.68
C PRO A 57 15.04 4.33 -2.30
N PHE A 58 14.56 4.80 -3.45
CA PHE A 58 13.39 4.29 -4.18
C PHE A 58 12.07 4.39 -3.41
N THR A 59 12.00 5.23 -2.37
CA THR A 59 10.80 5.44 -1.54
C THR A 59 9.58 5.85 -2.39
N ARG A 60 9.79 6.61 -3.47
CA ARG A 60 8.74 7.04 -4.40
C ARG A 60 8.49 6.08 -5.56
N GLY A 61 9.18 4.95 -5.59
CA GLY A 61 9.09 3.91 -6.62
C GLY A 61 10.41 3.66 -7.34
N VAL A 62 10.55 2.44 -7.86
CA VAL A 62 11.77 1.95 -8.51
C VAL A 62 11.90 2.37 -9.98
N GLN A 63 10.89 3.00 -10.57
CA GLN A 63 10.88 3.48 -11.95
C GLN A 63 10.58 4.99 -11.99
N PRO A 64 11.23 5.78 -12.85
CA PRO A 64 11.02 7.22 -12.91
C PRO A 64 9.61 7.62 -13.39
N THR A 65 8.98 6.81 -14.24
CA THR A 65 7.64 7.09 -14.80
C THR A 65 6.50 6.30 -14.15
N MET A 66 6.84 5.28 -13.34
CA MET A 66 5.90 4.35 -12.70
C MET A 66 4.71 4.00 -13.63
N TYR A 67 3.49 4.11 -13.11
CA TYR A 67 2.26 3.72 -13.79
C TYR A 67 1.77 4.71 -14.84
N ARG A 68 2.44 5.86 -15.00
CA ARG A 68 2.22 6.73 -16.17
C ARG A 68 2.89 6.17 -17.42
N GLY A 69 4.00 5.43 -17.25
CA GLY A 69 4.70 4.74 -18.33
C GLY A 69 4.15 3.34 -18.60
N ARG A 70 4.00 2.53 -17.55
CA ARG A 70 3.48 1.16 -17.66
C ARG A 70 2.72 0.78 -16.40
N PHE A 71 1.48 0.34 -16.54
CA PHE A 71 0.71 -0.20 -15.42
C PHE A 71 1.39 -1.42 -14.78
N TRP A 72 1.04 -1.69 -13.52
CA TRP A 72 1.43 -2.94 -12.88
C TRP A 72 0.87 -4.14 -13.65
N THR A 73 1.49 -5.31 -13.45
CA THR A 73 1.00 -6.53 -14.10
C THR A 73 -0.28 -6.99 -13.40
N MET A 74 -1.37 -7.09 -14.15
CA MET A 74 -2.63 -7.69 -13.69
C MET A 74 -2.45 -9.20 -13.70
N ARG A 75 -1.97 -9.76 -12.58
CA ARG A 75 -1.58 -11.16 -12.45
C ARG A 75 -2.48 -11.88 -11.44
N MET A 76 -3.50 -12.58 -11.94
CA MET A 76 -4.40 -13.37 -11.10
C MET A 76 -3.75 -14.71 -10.73
N TYR A 77 -3.79 -15.05 -9.44
CA TYR A 77 -3.39 -16.35 -8.93
C TYR A 77 -4.52 -17.36 -9.17
N ALA A 78 -4.26 -18.39 -9.97
CA ALA A 78 -5.25 -19.36 -10.37
C ALA A 78 -4.61 -20.72 -10.65
N GLY A 79 -5.37 -21.79 -10.50
CA GLY A 79 -4.97 -23.16 -10.75
C GLY A 79 -5.83 -24.10 -9.93
N PHE A 80 -6.43 -25.10 -10.58
CA PHE A 80 -7.29 -26.09 -9.94
C PHE A 80 -7.46 -27.32 -10.83
N SER A 81 -7.76 -28.45 -10.20
CA SER A 81 -8.06 -29.72 -10.88
C SER A 81 -6.91 -30.11 -11.84
N THR A 82 -7.23 -30.38 -13.10
CA THR A 82 -6.28 -30.80 -14.13
C THR A 82 -5.55 -29.62 -14.80
N ALA A 83 -4.44 -29.92 -15.48
CA ALA A 83 -3.72 -28.94 -16.27
C ALA A 83 -4.58 -28.35 -17.39
N GLU A 84 -5.42 -29.16 -18.03
CA GLU A 84 -6.33 -28.74 -19.10
C GLU A 84 -7.37 -27.73 -18.61
N GLU A 85 -7.96 -27.96 -17.43
CA GLU A 85 -8.95 -27.05 -16.82
C GLU A 85 -8.31 -25.75 -16.36
N SER A 86 -7.14 -25.84 -15.74
CA SER A 86 -6.33 -24.67 -15.37
C SER A 86 -5.96 -23.84 -16.61
N ASN A 87 -5.54 -24.47 -17.70
CA ASN A 87 -5.23 -23.78 -18.95
C ASN A 87 -6.45 -23.08 -19.57
N LYS A 88 -7.64 -23.71 -19.55
CA LYS A 88 -8.89 -23.04 -19.98
C LYS A 88 -9.14 -21.78 -19.16
N ARG A 89 -8.92 -21.84 -17.84
CA ARG A 89 -9.04 -20.67 -16.95
C ARG A 89 -8.01 -19.60 -17.28
N TYR A 90 -6.75 -19.96 -17.53
CA TYR A 90 -5.70 -18.99 -17.87
C TYR A 90 -6.02 -18.22 -19.14
N ARG A 91 -6.49 -18.90 -20.19
CA ARG A 91 -6.92 -18.24 -21.42
C ARG A 91 -8.06 -17.26 -21.19
N TYR A 92 -9.09 -17.69 -20.46
CA TYR A 92 -10.20 -16.82 -20.07
C TYR A 92 -9.73 -15.56 -19.33
N LEU A 93 -8.77 -15.69 -18.40
CA LEU A 93 -8.24 -14.54 -17.66
C LEU A 93 -7.48 -13.57 -18.58
N ILE A 94 -6.68 -14.08 -19.51
CA ILE A 94 -5.97 -13.26 -20.51
C ILE A 94 -6.96 -12.52 -21.40
N GLU A 95 -7.97 -13.23 -21.91
CA GLU A 95 -9.05 -12.65 -22.73
C GLU A 95 -9.84 -11.58 -21.95
N SER A 96 -9.93 -11.73 -20.62
CA SER A 96 -10.58 -10.77 -19.72
C SER A 96 -9.67 -9.62 -19.26
N GLY A 97 -8.45 -9.51 -19.79
CA GLY A 97 -7.55 -8.38 -19.53
C GLY A 97 -6.42 -8.64 -18.52
N ALA A 98 -6.19 -9.88 -18.11
CA ALA A 98 -4.99 -10.22 -17.35
C ALA A 98 -3.73 -10.04 -18.22
N THR A 99 -2.67 -9.48 -17.63
CA THR A 99 -1.39 -9.22 -18.31
C THR A 99 -0.25 -10.09 -17.78
N GLY A 100 -0.55 -11.03 -16.89
CA GLY A 100 0.37 -12.06 -16.43
C GLY A 100 -0.35 -13.26 -15.83
N LEU A 101 0.30 -14.43 -15.84
CA LEU A 101 -0.20 -15.67 -15.23
C LEU A 101 0.50 -15.95 -13.91
N SER A 102 -0.22 -16.47 -12.92
CA SER A 102 0.35 -16.99 -11.67
C SER A 102 -0.34 -18.31 -11.34
N CYS A 103 0.44 -19.39 -11.38
CA CYS A 103 -0.08 -20.76 -11.27
C CYS A 103 -0.14 -21.21 -9.81
N ALA A 104 -1.32 -21.63 -9.38
CA ALA A 104 -1.53 -22.34 -8.12
C ALA A 104 -1.39 -23.85 -8.36
N PHE A 105 -0.70 -24.54 -7.45
CA PHE A 105 -0.54 -25.99 -7.48
C PHE A 105 -1.32 -26.62 -6.33
N ASP A 106 -1.71 -27.89 -6.49
CA ASP A 106 -2.30 -28.67 -5.41
C ASP A 106 -1.25 -29.00 -4.32
N LEU A 107 -1.70 -29.51 -3.18
CA LEU A 107 -0.81 -29.79 -2.07
C LEU A 107 0.24 -30.87 -2.44
N PRO A 108 -0.11 -32.04 -3.03
CA PRO A 108 0.86 -33.05 -3.42
C PRO A 108 2.03 -32.49 -4.25
N THR A 109 1.73 -31.70 -5.29
CA THR A 109 2.76 -31.06 -6.12
C THR A 109 3.64 -30.11 -5.29
N GLN A 110 3.06 -29.33 -4.39
CA GLN A 110 3.82 -28.40 -3.53
C GLN A 110 4.77 -29.11 -2.56
N ILE A 111 4.43 -30.32 -2.11
CA ILE A 111 5.25 -31.10 -1.17
C ILE A 111 6.02 -32.24 -1.83
N GLY A 112 6.04 -32.31 -3.17
CA GLY A 112 6.87 -33.24 -3.94
C GLY A 112 6.35 -34.68 -4.00
N TYR A 113 5.05 -34.90 -3.83
CA TYR A 113 4.41 -36.20 -4.07
C TYR A 113 3.68 -36.21 -5.42
N ASP A 114 3.70 -37.38 -6.07
CA ASP A 114 2.86 -37.67 -7.22
C ASP A 114 1.38 -37.76 -6.81
N SER A 115 0.47 -37.59 -7.78
CA SER A 115 -0.99 -37.58 -7.59
C SER A 115 -1.59 -38.94 -7.19
#